data_AF-A0A974Y4K9-F1
#
_entry.id   AF-A0A974Y4K9-F1
#
_cell.length_a   1.000
_cell.length_b   1.000
_cell.length_c   1.000
_cell.angle_alpha   90.00
_cell.angle_beta   90.00
_cell.angle_gamma   90.00
#
_symmetry.space_group_name_H-M   'P 1'
#
loop_
_entity.id
_entity.type
_entity.pdbx_description
1 polymer ?
#
loop_
_entity_poly.entity_id
_entity_poly.type
_entity_poly.pdbx_seq_one_letter_code
_entity_poly.pdbx_strand_id
1 'polypeptide(L)'
;MGCKKETGNKGSDCVELEQGRHWFDASETAWLIGQAVRYLNGAEPTDERHYQHTVALLREHKDGTRAISQLAHATSEDPTLRWNLLHVLGDAGDVKSAKYLVTAALEPLPDRTREKGCEGPFDTELLNRTMAVIALATVAGRHKDAAQSLLKIIGSAPARPVLIEAVKAAVDLGLQDRVREMLPEEERWILDIKRVSYREVNADPEREDGKEVGYTPPRHRADHTAPSSNACCGCREN
;
A
#
# COMPACT_ATOMS: atom_id res chain seq x y z
N MET A 1 -29.69 -52.49 1.32
CA MET A 1 -29.64 -51.16 0.67
C MET A 1 -28.61 -50.33 1.40
N GLY A 2 -27.37 -50.31 0.91
CA GLY A 2 -26.28 -49.50 1.45
C GLY A 2 -25.92 -48.43 0.44
N CYS A 3 -26.01 -47.16 0.83
CA CYS A 3 -25.50 -46.06 0.01
C CYS A 3 -23.97 -46.11 0.01
N LYS A 4 -23.38 -46.30 -1.17
CA LYS A 4 -21.95 -46.11 -1.41
C LYS A 4 -21.63 -44.63 -1.24
N LYS A 5 -20.64 -44.32 -0.40
CA LYS A 5 -19.97 -43.02 -0.37
C LYS A 5 -19.12 -42.90 -1.62
N GLU A 6 -19.45 -41.95 -2.49
CA GLU A 6 -18.51 -41.46 -3.49
C GLU A 6 -17.49 -40.56 -2.78
N THR A 7 -16.23 -40.97 -2.82
CA THR A 7 -15.07 -40.17 -2.44
C THR A 7 -14.78 -39.17 -3.55
N GLY A 8 -15.57 -38.10 -3.58
CA GLY A 8 -15.27 -36.91 -4.37
C GLY A 8 -14.30 -36.03 -3.60
N ASN A 9 -13.00 -36.20 -3.84
CA ASN A 9 -11.94 -35.36 -3.33
C ASN A 9 -12.02 -33.99 -4.01
N LYS A 10 -12.96 -33.14 -3.59
CA LYS A 10 -12.92 -31.70 -3.85
C LYS A 10 -12.05 -31.10 -2.76
N GLY A 11 -10.80 -30.81 -3.11
CA GLY A 11 -9.97 -29.86 -2.37
C GLY A 11 -10.74 -28.55 -2.30
N SER A 12 -11.48 -28.38 -1.22
CA SER A 12 -12.03 -27.12 -0.83
C SER A 12 -10.86 -26.37 -0.21
N ASP A 13 -10.43 -25.29 -0.85
CA ASP A 13 -9.58 -24.27 -0.26
C ASP A 13 -10.36 -23.56 0.87
N CYS A 14 -10.83 -24.33 1.85
CA CYS A 14 -11.27 -23.80 3.13
C CYS A 14 -9.98 -23.44 3.87
N VAL A 15 -9.54 -22.19 3.69
CA VAL A 15 -8.72 -21.56 4.71
C VAL A 15 -9.54 -21.66 5.99
N GLU A 16 -9.09 -22.51 6.92
CA GLU A 16 -9.59 -22.50 8.29
C GLU A 16 -9.30 -21.10 8.84
N LEU A 17 -10.31 -20.23 8.80
CA LEU A 17 -10.27 -18.95 9.49
C LEU A 17 -10.16 -19.31 10.98
N GLU A 18 -8.94 -19.20 11.54
CA GLU A 18 -8.76 -19.11 12.99
C GLU A 18 -9.84 -18.19 13.54
N GLN A 19 -10.47 -18.55 14.67
CA GLN A 19 -11.54 -17.76 15.31
C GLN A 19 -11.11 -16.29 15.45
N GLY A 20 -11.43 -15.51 14.42
CA GLY A 20 -10.66 -14.33 14.05
C GLY A 20 -11.32 -13.07 14.57
N ARG A 21 -10.53 -12.02 14.76
CA ARG A 21 -11.07 -10.71 15.12
C ARG A 21 -12.02 -10.24 14.02
N HIS A 22 -13.30 -10.12 14.38
CA HIS A 22 -14.36 -9.63 13.51
C HIS A 22 -14.33 -8.09 13.41
N TRP A 23 -13.28 -7.55 12.80
CA TRP A 23 -13.04 -6.11 12.69
C TRP A 23 -14.18 -5.35 12.01
N PHE A 24 -14.88 -5.99 11.07
CA PHE A 24 -15.88 -5.37 10.21
C PHE A 24 -17.33 -5.67 10.61
N ASP A 25 -17.57 -6.48 11.64
CA ASP A 25 -18.93 -6.88 12.03
C ASP A 25 -19.48 -6.03 13.18
N ALA A 26 -18.67 -5.11 13.74
CA ALA A 26 -19.01 -4.35 14.94
C ALA A 26 -20.04 -3.22 14.72
N SER A 27 -20.19 -2.73 13.48
CA SER A 27 -21.13 -1.66 13.13
C SER A 27 -21.35 -1.58 11.62
N GLU A 28 -22.37 -0.83 11.19
CA GLU A 28 -22.59 -0.52 9.77
C GLU A 28 -21.38 0.19 9.14
N THR A 29 -20.76 1.13 9.86
CA THR A 29 -19.54 1.80 9.39
C THR A 29 -18.39 0.81 9.24
N ALA A 30 -18.21 -0.10 10.21
CA ALA A 30 -17.17 -1.11 10.15
C ALA A 30 -17.38 -2.06 8.96
N TRP A 31 -18.63 -2.44 8.69
CA TRP A 31 -18.97 -3.26 7.53
C TRP A 31 -18.66 -2.54 6.22
N LEU A 32 -18.99 -1.24 6.13
CA LEU A 32 -18.70 -0.42 4.96
C LEU A 32 -17.20 -0.25 4.72
N ILE A 33 -16.40 -0.10 5.79
CA ILE A 33 -14.93 -0.12 5.70
C ILE A 33 -14.45 -1.47 5.18
N GLY A 34 -15.02 -2.58 5.66
CA GLY A 34 -14.71 -3.92 5.15
C GLY A 34 -15.01 -4.08 3.66
N GLN A 35 -16.13 -3.53 3.18
CA GLN A 35 -16.43 -3.50 1.74
C GLN A 35 -15.41 -2.67 0.97
N ALA A 36 -14.99 -1.51 1.49
CA ALA A 36 -13.96 -0.69 0.83
C ALA A 36 -12.65 -1.46 0.68
N VAL A 37 -12.19 -2.11 1.75
CA VAL A 37 -10.98 -2.96 1.72
C VAL A 37 -11.13 -4.12 0.74
N ARG A 38 -12.30 -4.76 0.72
CA ARG A 38 -12.59 -5.86 -0.22
C ARG A 38 -12.49 -5.41 -1.67
N TYR A 39 -13.16 -4.31 -2.03
CA TYR A 39 -13.17 -3.81 -3.40
C TYR A 39 -11.82 -3.22 -3.82
N LEU A 40 -11.08 -2.61 -2.89
CA LEU A 40 -9.71 -2.15 -3.14
C LEU A 40 -8.78 -3.29 -3.56
N ASN A 41 -8.99 -4.50 -3.01
CA ASN A 41 -8.21 -5.69 -3.32
C ASN A 41 -8.89 -6.59 -4.38
N GLY A 42 -9.99 -6.12 -4.97
CA GLY A 42 -10.74 -6.84 -5.97
C GLY A 42 -10.10 -6.76 -7.36
N ALA A 43 -10.28 -7.80 -8.17
CA ALA A 43 -9.76 -7.87 -9.54
C ALA A 43 -10.87 -7.77 -10.60
N GLU A 44 -12.14 -7.70 -10.19
CA GLU A 44 -13.26 -7.64 -11.12
C GLU A 44 -13.36 -6.25 -11.75
N PRO A 45 -13.80 -6.13 -13.02
CA PRO A 45 -13.96 -4.84 -13.70
C PRO A 45 -14.89 -3.86 -12.98
N THR A 46 -15.79 -4.38 -12.13
CA THR A 46 -16.73 -3.57 -11.34
C THR A 46 -16.18 -3.11 -10.00
N ASP A 47 -15.10 -3.71 -9.50
CA ASP A 47 -14.60 -3.48 -8.15
C ASP A 47 -14.14 -2.03 -7.95
N GLU A 48 -13.49 -1.43 -8.94
CA GLU A 48 -13.13 0.00 -8.90
C GLU A 48 -14.36 0.91 -8.69
N ARG A 49 -15.47 0.63 -9.40
CA ARG A 49 -16.70 1.42 -9.23
C ARG A 49 -17.33 1.21 -7.86
N HIS A 50 -17.33 -0.03 -7.37
CA HIS A 50 -17.85 -0.35 -6.04
C HIS A 50 -16.98 0.28 -4.95
N TYR A 51 -15.66 0.29 -5.13
CA TYR A 51 -14.72 0.98 -4.24
C TYR A 51 -15.03 2.47 -4.18
N GLN A 52 -15.11 3.14 -5.33
CA GLN A 52 -15.45 4.56 -5.41
C GLN A 52 -16.79 4.90 -4.76
N HIS A 53 -17.81 4.07 -4.99
CA HIS A 53 -19.12 4.23 -4.35
C HIS A 53 -19.04 4.08 -2.83
N THR A 54 -18.32 3.07 -2.34
CA THR A 54 -18.14 2.81 -0.92
C THR A 54 -17.39 3.94 -0.23
N VAL A 55 -16.34 4.48 -0.86
CA VAL A 55 -15.61 5.66 -0.40
C VAL A 55 -16.54 6.88 -0.31
N ALA A 56 -17.43 7.09 -1.29
CA ALA A 56 -18.38 8.19 -1.24
C ALA A 56 -19.33 8.06 -0.04
N LEU A 57 -19.87 6.87 0.21
CA LEU A 57 -20.71 6.60 1.39
C LEU A 57 -19.93 6.82 2.71
N LEU A 58 -18.66 6.40 2.78
CA LEU A 58 -17.82 6.63 3.96
C LEU A 58 -17.57 8.11 4.23
N ARG A 59 -17.46 8.96 3.20
CA ARG A 59 -17.32 10.42 3.33
C ARG A 59 -18.58 11.08 3.90
N GLU A 60 -19.75 10.57 3.52
CA GLU A 60 -21.05 11.08 4.00
C GLU A 60 -21.36 10.62 5.44
N HIS A 61 -20.77 9.50 5.87
CA HIS A 61 -20.97 8.98 7.20
C HIS A 61 -20.24 9.81 8.27
N LYS A 62 -21.00 10.35 9.24
CA LYS A 62 -20.50 11.27 10.29
C LYS A 62 -19.24 10.78 11.02
N ASP A 63 -19.15 9.47 11.27
CA ASP A 63 -18.06 8.83 12.00
C ASP A 63 -17.09 8.04 11.10
N GLY A 64 -17.23 8.10 9.77
CA GLY A 64 -16.44 7.30 8.81
C GLY A 64 -14.93 7.48 8.99
N THR A 65 -14.44 8.71 8.88
CA THR A 65 -13.01 9.05 9.07
C THR A 65 -12.47 8.57 10.42
N ARG A 66 -13.26 8.76 11.49
CA ARG A 66 -12.87 8.38 12.85
C ARG A 66 -12.77 6.86 12.98
N ALA A 67 -13.76 6.14 12.47
CA ALA A 67 -13.80 4.69 12.51
C ALA A 67 -12.64 4.07 11.73
N ILE A 68 -12.33 4.58 10.52
CA ILE A 68 -11.18 4.12 9.74
C ILE A 68 -9.87 4.35 10.51
N SER A 69 -9.66 5.56 11.07
CA SER A 69 -8.44 5.88 11.83
C SER A 69 -8.29 5.00 13.08
N GLN A 70 -9.39 4.73 13.79
CA GLN A 70 -9.38 3.86 14.97
C GLN A 70 -9.06 2.42 14.58
N LEU A 71 -9.63 1.93 13.48
CA LEU A 71 -9.37 0.58 13.01
C LEU A 71 -7.93 0.42 12.54
N ALA A 72 -7.41 1.38 11.77
CA ALA A 72 -6.02 1.39 11.32
C ALA A 72 -5.03 1.40 12.50
N HIS A 73 -5.38 2.08 13.61
CA HIS A 73 -4.60 2.02 14.83
C HIS A 73 -4.69 0.66 15.53
N ALA A 74 -5.87 0.04 15.57
CA ALA A 74 -6.10 -1.24 16.24
C ALA A 74 -5.49 -2.45 15.50
N THR A 75 -5.15 -2.29 14.22
CA THR A 75 -4.56 -3.33 13.36
C THR A 75 -3.04 -3.15 13.21
N SER A 76 -2.33 -2.71 14.26
CA SER A 76 -0.87 -2.55 14.22
C SER A 76 -0.13 -3.85 13.90
N GLU A 77 -0.67 -4.99 14.35
CA GLU A 77 -0.11 -6.32 14.12
C GLU A 77 -0.46 -6.92 12.74
N ASP A 78 -1.31 -6.23 11.96
CA ASP A 78 -1.66 -6.61 10.60
C ASP A 78 -1.28 -5.46 9.64
N PRO A 79 0.00 -5.38 9.24
CA PRO A 79 0.51 -4.26 8.47
C PRO A 79 -0.09 -4.21 7.06
N THR A 80 -0.59 -5.32 6.52
CA THR A 80 -1.29 -5.37 5.23
C THR A 80 -2.67 -4.74 5.34
N LEU A 81 -3.46 -5.13 6.35
CA LEU A 81 -4.74 -4.50 6.60
C LEU A 81 -4.57 -3.02 6.93
N ARG A 82 -3.56 -2.66 7.73
CA ARG A 82 -3.28 -1.26 8.05
C ARG A 82 -2.95 -0.44 6.81
N TRP A 83 -2.20 -0.98 5.85
CA TRP A 83 -1.92 -0.32 4.58
C TRP A 83 -3.20 -0.03 3.81
N ASN A 84 -4.10 -1.03 3.72
CA ASN A 84 -5.41 -0.87 3.08
C ASN A 84 -6.26 0.21 3.77
N LEU A 85 -6.26 0.24 5.10
CA LEU A 85 -7.02 1.24 5.86
C LEU A 85 -6.44 2.64 5.71
N LEU A 86 -5.12 2.79 5.59
CA LEU A 86 -4.49 4.08 5.27
C LEU A 86 -4.89 4.55 3.86
N HIS A 87 -4.94 3.64 2.88
CA HIS A 87 -5.41 3.95 1.53
C HIS A 87 -6.87 4.43 1.55
N VAL A 88 -7.76 3.67 2.19
CA VAL A 88 -9.17 4.04 2.36
C VAL A 88 -9.31 5.36 3.13
N LEU A 89 -8.47 5.61 4.14
CA LEU A 89 -8.46 6.88 4.87
C LEU A 89 -8.01 8.04 3.99
N GLY A 90 -7.05 7.82 3.09
CA GLY A 90 -6.65 8.81 2.10
C GLY A 90 -7.81 9.20 1.18
N ASP A 91 -8.60 8.23 0.75
CA ASP A 91 -9.72 8.48 -0.16
C ASP A 91 -10.96 9.02 0.56
N ALA A 92 -11.36 8.44 1.69
CA ALA A 92 -12.56 8.83 2.41
C ALA A 92 -12.35 9.96 3.45
N GLY A 93 -11.10 10.21 3.85
CA GLY A 93 -10.77 11.12 4.94
C GLY A 93 -11.05 12.59 4.64
N ASP A 94 -11.38 13.32 5.71
CA ASP A 94 -11.49 14.78 5.78
C ASP A 94 -10.22 15.41 6.38
N VAL A 95 -10.20 16.73 6.56
CA VAL A 95 -9.09 17.44 7.21
C VAL A 95 -8.69 16.87 8.58
N LYS A 96 -9.61 16.27 9.35
CA LYS A 96 -9.32 15.75 10.69
C LYS A 96 -8.44 14.50 10.63
N SER A 97 -8.45 13.78 9.51
CA SER A 97 -7.56 12.64 9.28
C SER A 97 -6.08 13.04 9.21
N ALA A 98 -5.77 14.28 8.83
CA ALA A 98 -4.41 14.75 8.63
C ALA A 98 -3.53 14.56 9.88
N LYS A 99 -4.08 14.79 11.08
CA LYS A 99 -3.35 14.58 12.34
C LYS A 99 -2.92 13.12 12.50
N TYR A 100 -3.83 12.19 12.25
CA TYR A 100 -3.53 10.76 12.35
C TYR A 100 -2.52 10.35 11.28
N LEU A 101 -2.69 10.79 10.04
CA LEU A 101 -1.77 10.46 8.94
C LEU A 101 -0.35 10.99 9.18
N VAL A 102 -0.18 12.18 9.76
CA VAL A 102 1.14 12.67 10.18
C VAL A 102 1.75 11.77 11.26
N THR A 103 0.97 11.39 12.28
CA THR A 103 1.45 10.47 13.31
C THR A 103 1.85 9.13 12.70
N ALA A 104 1.03 8.58 11.82
CA ALA A 104 1.30 7.34 11.11
C ALA A 104 2.49 7.44 10.14
N ALA A 105 2.83 8.62 9.60
CA ALA A 105 4.02 8.77 8.76
C ALA A 105 5.33 8.88 9.57
N LEU A 106 5.24 9.35 10.82
CA LEU A 106 6.40 9.70 11.66
C LEU A 106 6.67 8.75 12.81
N GLU A 107 5.83 7.75 13.03
CA GLU A 107 6.07 6.76 14.07
C GLU A 107 7.31 5.90 13.74
N PRO A 108 8.12 5.53 14.76
CA PRO A 108 9.39 4.86 14.54
C PRO A 108 9.26 3.58 13.73
N LEU A 109 10.22 3.37 12.83
CA LEU A 109 10.37 2.09 12.14
C LEU A 109 11.01 1.07 13.10
N PRO A 110 10.64 -0.21 13.02
CA PRO A 110 11.33 -1.26 13.76
C PRO A 110 12.79 -1.38 13.30
N ASP A 111 13.63 -2.02 14.09
CA ASP A 111 15.01 -2.25 13.68
C ASP A 111 15.08 -3.12 12.42
N ARG A 112 16.07 -2.85 11.57
CA ARG A 112 16.36 -3.72 10.42
C ARG A 112 16.93 -5.04 10.91
N THR A 113 16.11 -6.07 10.93
CA THR A 113 16.57 -7.45 11.15
C THR A 113 17.08 -8.03 9.83
N ARG A 114 18.18 -8.78 9.88
CA ARG A 114 18.67 -9.57 8.74
C ARG A 114 17.91 -10.89 8.66
N GLU A 115 16.59 -10.84 8.62
CA GLU A 115 15.78 -12.02 8.38
C GLU A 115 15.99 -12.54 6.96
N LYS A 116 15.85 -13.86 6.77
CA LYS A 116 16.03 -14.51 5.47
C LYS A 116 14.82 -14.19 4.57
N GLY A 117 14.88 -13.08 3.85
CA GLY A 117 13.82 -12.68 2.93
C GLY A 117 14.09 -11.31 2.31
N CYS A 118 13.35 -10.98 1.26
CA CYS A 118 13.35 -9.62 0.69
C CYS A 118 12.39 -8.68 1.43
N GLU A 119 11.58 -9.21 2.35
CA GLU A 119 10.54 -8.49 3.08
C GLU A 119 10.64 -8.87 4.56
N GLY A 120 10.83 -7.88 5.43
CA GLY A 120 10.75 -8.02 6.87
C GLY A 120 9.86 -6.96 7.52
N PRO A 121 9.71 -6.97 8.86
CA PRO A 121 8.88 -6.01 9.58
C PRO A 121 9.23 -4.54 9.27
N PHE A 122 10.52 -4.24 9.05
CA PHE A 122 10.98 -2.92 8.61
C PHE A 122 10.36 -2.49 7.29
N ASP A 123 10.38 -3.37 6.28
CA ASP A 123 9.93 -3.03 4.92
C ASP A 123 8.41 -2.83 4.89
N THR A 124 7.66 -3.68 5.58
CA THR A 124 6.20 -3.55 5.65
C THR A 124 5.77 -2.30 6.42
N GLU A 125 6.47 -1.95 7.50
CA GLU A 125 6.21 -0.70 8.22
C GLU A 125 6.60 0.52 7.38
N LEU A 126 7.71 0.46 6.64
CA LEU A 126 8.13 1.53 5.72
C LEU A 126 7.08 1.77 4.62
N LEU A 127 6.47 0.71 4.08
CA LEU A 127 5.36 0.81 3.13
C LEU A 127 4.15 1.51 3.76
N ASN A 128 3.81 1.20 5.01
CA ASN A 128 2.74 1.88 5.74
C ASN A 128 3.05 3.37 5.97
N ARG A 129 4.28 3.75 6.35
CA ARG A 129 4.67 5.16 6.51
C ARG A 129 4.54 5.94 5.20
N THR A 130 4.98 5.32 4.11
CA THR A 130 4.88 5.90 2.77
C THR A 130 3.42 6.03 2.34
N MET A 131 2.59 5.03 2.60
CA MET A 131 1.15 5.10 2.33
C MET A 131 0.45 6.18 3.16
N ALA A 132 0.84 6.39 4.42
CA ALA A 132 0.30 7.49 5.22
C ALA A 132 0.59 8.87 4.60
N VAL A 133 1.75 9.05 3.97
CA VAL A 133 2.08 10.27 3.21
C VAL A 133 1.22 10.39 1.95
N ILE A 134 1.06 9.32 1.18
CA ILE A 134 0.22 9.29 -0.02
C ILE A 134 -1.23 9.64 0.34
N ALA A 135 -1.76 9.00 1.38
CA ALA A 135 -3.09 9.27 1.90
C ALA A 135 -3.25 10.74 2.34
N LEU A 136 -2.24 11.31 3.01
CA LEU A 136 -2.25 12.72 3.40
C LEU A 136 -2.25 13.65 2.18
N ALA A 137 -1.48 13.32 1.14
CA ALA A 137 -1.46 14.08 -0.10
C ALA A 137 -2.84 14.08 -0.76
N THR A 138 -3.50 12.92 -0.80
CA THR A 138 -4.86 12.75 -1.34
C THR A 138 -5.88 13.59 -0.56
N VAL A 139 -5.80 13.60 0.78
CA VAL A 139 -6.63 14.48 1.63
C VAL A 139 -6.33 15.95 1.37
N ALA A 140 -5.05 16.33 1.28
CA ALA A 140 -4.63 17.71 1.07
C ALA A 140 -4.99 18.27 -0.31
N GLY A 141 -5.09 17.40 -1.33
CA GLY A 141 -5.61 17.78 -2.65
C GLY A 141 -7.08 18.22 -2.62
N ARG A 142 -7.88 17.70 -1.68
CA ARG A 142 -9.27 18.11 -1.44
C ARG A 142 -9.39 19.22 -0.39
N HIS A 143 -8.51 19.21 0.60
CA HIS A 143 -8.52 20.09 1.78
C HIS A 143 -7.17 20.81 1.90
N LYS A 144 -7.05 22.00 1.29
CA LYS A 144 -5.78 22.74 1.19
C LYS A 144 -5.13 23.07 2.54
N ASP A 145 -5.92 23.17 3.60
CA ASP A 145 -5.46 23.36 4.98
C ASP A 145 -4.62 22.18 5.49
N ALA A 146 -4.86 20.95 5.00
CA ALA A 146 -4.05 19.78 5.32
C ALA A 146 -2.68 19.77 4.62
N ALA A 147 -2.45 20.60 3.58
CA ALA A 147 -1.17 20.60 2.86
C ALA A 147 0.02 21.00 3.76
N GLN A 148 -0.22 21.83 4.79
CA GLN A 148 0.81 22.19 5.77
C GLN A 148 1.34 20.99 6.57
N SER A 149 0.54 19.93 6.69
CA SER A 149 0.93 18.71 7.39
C SER A 149 2.08 17.97 6.68
N LEU A 150 2.22 18.11 5.36
CA LEU A 150 3.35 17.54 4.62
C LEU A 150 4.67 18.24 4.97
N LEU A 151 4.65 19.55 5.16
CA LEU A 151 5.84 20.30 5.59
C LEU A 151 6.29 19.88 6.99
N LYS A 152 5.35 19.55 7.87
CA LYS A 152 5.69 18.99 9.19
C LYS A 152 6.42 17.65 9.07
N ILE A 153 6.00 16.78 8.14
CA ILE A 153 6.69 15.50 7.89
C ILE A 153 8.11 15.78 7.37
N ILE A 154 8.26 16.63 6.36
CA ILE A 154 9.56 17.00 5.78
C ILE A 154 10.51 17.57 6.85
N GLY A 155 10.03 18.53 7.66
CA GLY A 155 10.82 19.14 8.72
C GLY A 155 11.20 18.20 9.87
N SER A 156 10.60 17.00 9.95
CA SER A 156 10.98 15.97 10.92
C SER A 156 12.10 15.05 10.42
N ALA A 157 12.56 15.24 9.17
CA ALA A 157 13.61 14.43 8.53
C ALA A 157 13.42 12.91 8.72
N PRO A 158 12.28 12.32 8.27
CA PRO A 158 12.01 10.90 8.42
C PRO A 158 12.94 10.05 7.54
N ALA A 159 12.78 8.73 7.59
CA ALA A 159 13.49 7.83 6.68
C ALA A 159 13.36 8.27 5.22
N ARG A 160 14.47 8.19 4.46
CA ARG A 160 14.60 8.76 3.10
C ARG A 160 13.42 8.43 2.15
N PRO A 161 12.87 7.20 2.09
CA PRO A 161 11.71 6.92 1.23
C PRO A 161 10.46 7.72 1.61
N VAL A 162 10.19 7.90 2.91
CA VAL A 162 9.08 8.71 3.43
C VAL A 162 9.31 10.19 3.11
N LEU A 163 10.54 10.68 3.27
CA LEU A 163 10.91 12.05 2.92
C LEU A 163 10.69 12.33 1.43
N ILE A 164 11.18 11.44 0.56
CA ILE A 164 11.00 11.56 -0.89
C ILE A 164 9.52 11.67 -1.25
N GLU A 165 8.68 10.80 -0.68
CA GLU A 165 7.25 10.82 -0.97
C GLU A 165 6.57 12.09 -0.44
N ALA A 166 6.98 12.59 0.73
CA ALA A 166 6.43 13.81 1.30
C ALA A 166 6.81 15.04 0.48
N VAL A 167 8.05 15.09 -0.03
CA VAL A 167 8.52 16.15 -0.93
C VAL A 167 7.74 16.14 -2.24
N LYS A 168 7.59 14.98 -2.89
CA LYS A 168 6.79 14.85 -4.13
C LYS A 168 5.36 15.35 -3.92
N ALA A 169 4.70 14.87 -2.87
CA ALA A 169 3.35 15.29 -2.52
C ALA A 169 3.24 16.81 -2.27
N ALA A 170 4.20 17.39 -1.55
CA ALA A 170 4.20 18.82 -1.27
C ALA A 170 4.43 19.66 -2.54
N VAL A 171 5.32 19.21 -3.43
CA VAL A 171 5.58 19.86 -4.73
C VAL A 171 4.33 19.82 -5.61
N ASP A 172 3.66 18.67 -5.72
CA ASP A 172 2.41 18.51 -6.47
C ASP A 172 1.29 19.44 -5.97
N LEU A 173 1.34 19.81 -4.68
CA LEU A 173 0.41 20.75 -4.04
C LEU A 173 0.89 22.22 -4.07
N GLY A 174 1.95 22.52 -4.83
CA GLY A 174 2.45 23.89 -5.04
C GLY A 174 3.29 24.44 -3.88
N LEU A 175 3.86 23.59 -3.03
CA LEU A 175 4.70 24.00 -1.90
C LEU A 175 6.21 23.99 -2.19
N GLN A 176 6.60 23.91 -3.46
CA GLN A 176 8.00 23.69 -3.88
C GLN A 176 9.01 24.66 -3.25
N ASP A 177 8.70 25.96 -3.22
CA ASP A 177 9.64 26.96 -2.68
C ASP A 177 9.88 26.75 -1.18
N ARG A 178 8.82 26.44 -0.42
CA ARG A 178 8.93 26.14 1.01
C ARG A 178 9.70 24.85 1.25
N VAL A 179 9.50 23.83 0.42
CA VAL A 179 10.28 22.59 0.52
C VAL A 179 11.75 22.86 0.22
N ARG A 180 12.08 23.67 -0.79
CA ARG A 180 13.46 24.04 -1.13
C ARG A 180 14.19 24.76 0.02
N GLU A 181 13.48 25.60 0.77
CA GLU A 181 13.99 26.29 1.95
C GLU A 181 14.24 25.33 3.12
N MET A 182 13.40 24.29 3.27
CA MET A 182 13.49 23.32 4.36
C MET A 182 14.53 22.22 4.13
N LEU A 183 14.74 21.81 2.88
CA LEU A 183 15.66 20.73 2.55
C LEU A 183 17.12 21.19 2.68
N PRO A 184 17.99 20.37 3.29
CA PRO A 184 19.42 20.60 3.24
C PRO A 184 19.92 20.48 1.80
N GLU A 185 21.06 21.12 1.49
CA GLU A 185 21.55 21.25 0.11
C GLU A 185 21.74 19.88 -0.57
N GLU A 186 22.26 18.91 0.18
CA GLU A 186 22.49 17.53 -0.23
C GLU A 186 21.22 16.72 -0.53
N GLU A 187 20.03 17.19 -0.12
CA GLU A 187 18.74 16.54 -0.38
C GLU A 187 17.90 17.27 -1.43
N ARG A 188 18.35 18.42 -1.95
CA ARG A 188 17.59 19.20 -2.94
C ARG A 188 17.34 18.47 -4.25
N TRP A 189 18.17 17.48 -4.60
CA TRP A 189 17.94 16.60 -5.76
C TRP A 189 16.59 15.86 -5.70
N ILE A 190 15.97 15.72 -4.52
CA ILE A 190 14.64 15.12 -4.38
C ILE A 190 13.58 15.93 -5.16
N LEU A 191 13.76 17.25 -5.25
CA LEU A 191 12.88 18.14 -6.02
C LEU A 191 12.91 17.85 -7.53
N ASP A 192 13.97 17.22 -8.02
CA ASP A 192 14.14 16.87 -9.43
C ASP A 192 13.56 15.50 -9.78
N ILE A 193 13.12 14.71 -8.78
CA ILE A 193 12.51 13.41 -9.01
C ILE A 193 11.11 13.60 -9.60
N LYS A 194 10.97 13.31 -10.89
CA LYS A 194 9.67 13.32 -11.56
C LYS A 194 8.79 12.17 -11.08
N ARG A 195 7.51 12.45 -10.84
CA ARG A 195 6.45 11.43 -10.90
C ARG A 195 6.17 11.16 -12.36
N VAL A 196 6.30 9.90 -12.76
CA VAL A 196 5.93 9.42 -14.10
C VAL A 196 4.68 8.59 -13.92
N SER A 197 3.61 8.91 -14.63
CA SER A 197 2.40 8.09 -14.61
C SER A 197 2.65 6.79 -15.38
N TYR A 198 1.93 5.72 -15.02
CA TYR A 198 2.04 4.44 -15.72
C TYR A 198 1.70 4.54 -17.23
N ARG A 199 0.95 5.57 -17.64
CA ARG A 199 0.64 5.84 -19.05
C ARG A 199 1.79 6.50 -19.81
N GLU A 200 2.70 7.17 -19.09
CA GLU A 200 3.89 7.80 -19.65
C GLU A 200 5.09 6.84 -19.67
N VAL A 201 5.03 5.77 -18.86
CA VAL A 201 5.98 4.66 -18.94
C VAL A 201 5.52 3.69 -20.03
N ASN A 202 5.93 3.92 -21.28
CA ASN A 202 5.88 2.88 -22.31
C ASN A 202 6.89 1.79 -21.93
N ALA A 203 6.41 0.75 -21.27
CA ALA A 203 7.19 -0.44 -20.93
C ALA A 203 7.17 -1.51 -22.05
N ASP A 204 6.75 -1.15 -23.26
CA ASP A 204 7.01 -1.95 -24.45
C ASP A 204 8.27 -1.41 -25.13
N PRO A 205 9.47 -1.95 -24.83
CA PRO A 205 10.51 -1.92 -25.83
C PRO A 205 10.01 -2.81 -26.96
N GLU A 206 9.36 -2.23 -27.97
CA GLU A 206 9.29 -2.86 -29.28
C GLU A 206 10.73 -3.29 -29.61
N ARG A 207 11.01 -4.59 -29.56
CA ARG A 207 12.27 -5.07 -30.12
C ARG A 207 12.18 -4.75 -31.60
N GLU A 208 13.20 -4.07 -32.13
CA GLU A 208 13.34 -3.80 -33.58
C GLU A 208 13.32 -5.08 -34.45
N ASP A 209 13.27 -6.28 -33.85
CA ASP A 209 13.27 -7.58 -34.52
C ASP A 209 11.87 -8.12 -34.89
N GLY A 210 10.78 -7.42 -34.54
CA GLY A 210 9.43 -7.71 -35.03
C GLY A 210 8.83 -9.05 -34.59
N LYS A 211 9.31 -9.65 -33.49
CA LYS A 211 8.76 -10.91 -32.96
C LYS A 211 7.72 -10.64 -31.86
N GLU A 212 6.49 -11.10 -32.08
CA GLU A 212 5.39 -10.99 -31.11
C GLU A 212 5.74 -11.57 -29.74
N VAL A 213 5.33 -10.85 -28.69
CA VAL A 213 5.46 -11.24 -27.29
C VAL A 213 4.39 -12.27 -26.94
N GLY A 214 4.55 -13.49 -27.46
CA GLY A 214 4.02 -14.66 -26.80
C GLY A 214 5.12 -15.22 -25.91
N TYR A 215 5.02 -15.08 -24.58
CA TYR A 215 5.78 -15.99 -23.72
C TYR A 215 5.29 -17.40 -24.06
N THR A 216 6.03 -18.08 -24.92
CA THR A 216 5.79 -19.47 -25.26
C THR A 216 6.59 -20.25 -24.23
N PRO A 217 5.97 -20.77 -23.16
CA PRO A 217 6.70 -21.60 -22.21
C PRO A 217 7.38 -22.73 -23.00
N PRO A 218 8.66 -23.03 -22.71
CA PRO A 218 9.42 -24.02 -23.46
C PRO A 218 8.66 -25.36 -23.44
N ARG A 219 8.33 -25.86 -24.64
CA ARG A 219 7.63 -27.14 -24.81
C ARG A 219 8.51 -28.28 -24.30
N HIS A 220 8.06 -28.92 -23.23
CA HIS A 220 8.48 -30.24 -22.73
C HIS A 220 9.96 -30.59 -22.95
N ARG A 221 10.82 -30.23 -21.99
CA ARG A 221 11.98 -31.06 -21.66
C ARG A 221 11.89 -31.43 -20.18
N ALA A 222 12.06 -32.72 -19.92
CA ALA A 222 11.87 -33.38 -18.64
C ALA A 222 12.94 -33.05 -17.58
N ASP A 223 13.55 -31.87 -17.65
CA ASP A 223 14.60 -31.42 -16.73
C ASP A 223 14.17 -30.14 -16.00
N HIS A 224 12.94 -30.13 -15.49
CA HIS A 224 12.57 -29.20 -14.42
C HIS A 224 13.23 -29.65 -13.12
N THR A 225 14.53 -29.40 -12.97
CA THR A 225 15.04 -29.03 -11.66
C THR A 225 14.67 -27.57 -11.46
N ALA A 226 13.55 -27.32 -10.77
CA ALA A 226 13.40 -26.05 -10.07
C ALA A 226 14.71 -25.83 -9.30
N PRO A 227 15.35 -24.64 -9.37
CA PRO A 227 16.51 -24.38 -8.54
C PRO A 227 16.06 -24.63 -7.10
N SER A 228 16.66 -25.63 -6.46
CA SER A 228 16.47 -25.79 -5.02
C SER A 228 16.90 -24.46 -4.39
N SER A 229 16.09 -24.00 -3.46
CA SER A 229 16.12 -22.66 -2.85
C SER A 229 17.36 -22.35 -2.01
N ASN A 230 18.53 -22.89 -2.35
CA ASN A 230 19.75 -22.82 -1.55
C ASN A 230 20.88 -22.01 -2.18
N ALA A 231 20.67 -21.28 -3.28
CA ALA A 231 21.77 -20.54 -3.91
C ALA A 231 21.34 -19.20 -4.51
N CYS A 232 20.87 -18.29 -3.66
CA CYS A 232 21.02 -16.85 -3.91
C CYS A 232 21.96 -16.30 -2.83
N CYS A 233 23.27 -16.48 -3.03
CA CYS A 233 24.37 -15.63 -2.57
C CYS A 233 25.69 -16.38 -2.74
N GLY A 234 26.50 -15.98 -3.72
CA GLY A 234 27.90 -16.36 -3.78
C GLY A 234 28.67 -15.62 -2.67
N CYS A 235 28.79 -16.26 -1.51
CA CYS A 235 29.80 -15.88 -0.53
C CYS A 235 31.13 -16.49 -0.96
N ARG A 236 32.08 -15.66 -1.43
CA ARG A 236 33.50 -16.00 -1.38
C ARG A 236 33.97 -15.73 0.05
N GLU A 237 34.29 -16.80 0.77
CA GLU A 237 34.98 -16.74 2.05
C GLU A 237 36.43 -16.27 1.84
N ASN A 238 36.88 -15.36 2.71
CA ASN A 238 38.29 -15.14 3.06
C ASN A 238 38.45 -15.53 4.53
#